data_AF-A0A1F9FYG8-F1
#
_entry.id   AF-A0A1F9FYG8-F1
#
_cell.length_a   1.000
_cell.length_b   1.000
_cell.length_c   1.000
_cell.angle_alpha   90.00
_cell.angle_beta   90.00
_cell.angle_gamma   90.00
#
_symmetry.space_group_name_H-M   'P 1'
#
loop_
_entity.id
_entity.type
_entity.pdbx_description
1 polymer ?
#
loop_
_entity_poly.entity_id
_entity_poly.type
_entity_poly.pdbx_seq_one_letter_code
_entity_poly.pdbx_strand_id
1 'polypeptide(L)'
;MVDAYLEMCLGVAALRIPAVNSALSPYQTFGIKSSYTHQKEDPIIQVGAVLRVVSAQGIQGPLNLRNSFTQVNRVFLLAMWDMLIGTQEYQRIATESLIQFFRHIRNGCAHTNSFNITSPLTKPASWRDKTITVALHGSTVIPDFLADGDALLLVRDVDARYFSP
;
A
#
# COMPACT_ATOMS: atom_id res chain seq x y z
N MET A 1 -3.67 -6.47 -9.88
CA MET A 1 -3.13 -5.44 -8.95
C MET A 1 -4.12 -5.10 -7.84
N VAL A 2 -5.41 -4.95 -8.13
CA VAL A 2 -6.46 -4.71 -7.12
C VAL A 2 -6.59 -5.88 -6.12
N ASP A 3 -6.50 -7.13 -6.59
CA ASP A 3 -6.68 -8.32 -5.74
C ASP A 3 -5.63 -8.43 -4.63
N ALA A 4 -4.35 -8.22 -4.93
CA ALA A 4 -3.27 -8.28 -3.93
C ALA A 4 -3.41 -7.19 -2.84
N TYR A 5 -3.88 -5.99 -3.20
CA TYR A 5 -4.16 -4.93 -2.22
C TYR A 5 -5.35 -5.29 -1.33
N LEU A 6 -6.43 -5.80 -1.94
CA LEU A 6 -7.60 -6.26 -1.19
C LEU A 6 -7.26 -7.43 -0.26
N GLU A 7 -6.42 -8.36 -0.71
CA GLU A 7 -5.90 -9.47 0.10
C GLU A 7 -5.05 -8.98 1.27
N MET A 8 -4.18 -7.97 1.07
CA MET A 8 -3.41 -7.36 2.16
C MET A 8 -4.31 -6.63 3.16
N CYS A 9 -5.30 -5.87 2.69
CA CYS A 9 -6.27 -5.19 3.54
C CYS A 9 -7.15 -6.19 4.31
N LEU A 10 -7.60 -7.27 3.66
CA LEU A 10 -8.35 -8.35 4.28
C LEU A 10 -7.50 -9.07 5.33
N GLY A 11 -6.22 -9.32 5.04
CA GLY A 11 -5.27 -9.87 6.01
C GLY A 11 -5.12 -8.99 7.25
N VAL A 12 -4.94 -7.67 7.08
CA VAL A 12 -4.88 -6.75 8.23
C VAL A 12 -6.20 -6.71 9.01
N ALA A 13 -7.34 -6.68 8.30
CA ALA A 13 -8.67 -6.71 8.90
C ALA A 13 -8.89 -8.00 9.70
N ALA A 14 -8.52 -9.16 9.14
CA ALA A 14 -8.57 -10.47 9.79
C ALA A 14 -7.82 -10.51 11.12
N LEU A 15 -6.65 -9.87 11.17
CA LEU A 15 -5.77 -9.88 12.33
C LEU A 15 -6.18 -8.89 13.43
N ARG A 16 -7.15 -8.00 13.19
CA ARG A 16 -7.35 -6.85 14.08
C ARG A 16 -8.81 -6.47 14.33
N ILE A 17 -9.74 -6.89 13.46
CA ILE A 17 -11.18 -6.64 13.60
C ILE A 17 -11.84 -7.93 14.11
N PRO A 18 -12.37 -7.97 15.35
CA PRO A 18 -12.95 -9.18 15.93
C PRO A 18 -14.03 -9.84 15.07
N ALA A 19 -14.85 -9.04 14.38
CA ALA A 19 -15.88 -9.55 13.47
C ALA A 19 -15.29 -10.28 12.25
N VAL A 20 -14.22 -9.74 11.66
CA VAL A 20 -13.54 -10.36 10.50
C VAL A 20 -12.73 -11.58 10.94
N ASN A 21 -12.07 -11.51 12.10
CA ASN A 21 -11.41 -12.65 12.74
C ASN A 21 -12.41 -13.80 12.95
N SER A 22 -13.57 -13.51 13.51
CA SER A 22 -14.64 -14.50 13.73
C SER A 22 -15.13 -15.11 12.41
N ALA A 23 -15.31 -14.29 11.37
CA ALA A 23 -15.70 -14.75 10.04
C ALA A 23 -14.64 -15.64 9.36
N LEU A 24 -13.35 -15.44 9.68
CA LEU A 24 -12.24 -16.20 9.12
C LEU A 24 -11.81 -17.40 9.98
N SER A 25 -12.26 -17.47 11.24
CA SER A 25 -11.99 -18.57 12.17
C SER A 25 -12.33 -19.99 11.66
N PRO A 26 -13.30 -20.20 10.73
CA PRO A 26 -13.53 -21.52 10.13
C PRO A 26 -12.41 -21.97 9.18
N TYR A 27 -11.60 -21.04 8.65
CA TYR A 27 -10.54 -21.35 7.69
C TYR A 27 -9.22 -21.58 8.44
N GLN A 28 -8.87 -22.85 8.65
CA GLN A 28 -7.65 -23.21 9.38
C GLN A 28 -6.37 -22.97 8.57
N THR A 29 -6.44 -23.21 7.26
CA THR A 29 -5.30 -23.08 6.34
C THR A 29 -5.71 -22.45 5.00
N PHE A 30 -4.78 -21.75 4.36
CA PHE A 30 -4.88 -21.32 2.97
C PHE A 30 -3.61 -21.71 2.21
N GLY A 31 -3.76 -22.37 1.08
CA GLY A 31 -2.66 -22.59 0.14
C GLY A 31 -2.46 -21.35 -0.73
N ILE A 32 -1.24 -20.82 -0.78
CA ILE A 32 -0.85 -19.77 -1.72
C ILE A 32 -0.24 -20.46 -2.93
N LYS A 33 -0.93 -20.37 -4.06
CA LYS A 33 -0.42 -20.94 -5.30
C LYS A 33 0.89 -20.26 -5.70
N SER A 34 1.95 -21.05 -5.84
CA SER A 34 3.27 -20.59 -6.26
C SER A 34 3.50 -20.89 -7.74
N SER A 35 4.08 -19.93 -8.47
CA SER A 35 4.54 -20.15 -9.84
C SER A 35 5.86 -20.94 -9.91
N TYR A 36 6.54 -21.13 -8.77
CA TYR A 36 7.75 -21.93 -8.67
C TYR A 36 7.41 -23.40 -8.50
N THR A 37 7.08 -24.05 -9.61
CA THR A 37 6.65 -25.45 -9.69
C THR A 37 7.69 -26.49 -9.27
N HIS A 38 8.94 -26.07 -9.05
CA HIS A 38 9.98 -26.93 -8.48
C HIS A 38 9.80 -27.14 -6.95
N GLN A 39 8.99 -26.31 -6.28
CA GLN A 39 8.50 -26.62 -4.95
C GLN A 39 7.42 -27.69 -5.06
N LYS A 40 7.55 -28.78 -4.29
CA LYS A 40 6.62 -29.91 -4.33
C LYS A 40 5.20 -29.56 -3.87
N GLU A 41 5.07 -28.52 -3.05
CA GLU A 41 3.82 -28.09 -2.44
C GLU A 41 3.75 -26.57 -2.38
N ASP A 42 2.55 -26.04 -2.59
CA ASP A 42 2.25 -24.62 -2.41
C ASP A 42 2.41 -24.21 -0.93
N PRO A 43 2.96 -23.02 -0.64
CA PRO A 43 3.03 -22.50 0.72
C PRO A 43 1.66 -22.50 1.41
N ILE A 44 1.58 -23.11 2.60
CA ILE A 44 0.34 -23.15 3.40
C ILE A 44 0.44 -22.12 4.53
N ILE A 45 -0.44 -21.13 4.51
CA ILE A 45 -0.65 -20.23 5.65
C ILE A 45 -1.53 -20.93 6.67
N GLN A 46 -1.03 -21.05 7.90
CA GLN A 46 -1.77 -21.56 9.06
C GLN A 46 -2.59 -20.44 9.71
N VAL A 47 -3.68 -20.02 9.06
CA VAL A 47 -4.51 -18.89 9.50
C VAL A 47 -4.99 -19.05 10.94
N GLY A 48 -5.42 -20.25 11.34
CA GLY A 48 -5.82 -20.52 12.72
C GLY A 48 -4.70 -20.37 13.75
N ALA A 49 -3.43 -20.61 13.36
CA ALA A 49 -2.28 -20.37 14.24
C ALA A 49 -1.98 -18.86 14.36
N VAL A 50 -2.05 -18.14 13.25
CA VAL A 50 -1.82 -16.68 13.24
C VAL A 50 -2.88 -15.95 14.09
N LEU A 51 -4.17 -16.29 13.92
CA LEU A 51 -5.26 -15.66 14.68
C LEU A 51 -5.15 -15.95 16.19
N ARG A 52 -4.66 -17.14 16.58
CA ARG A 52 -4.38 -17.48 17.99
C ARG A 52 -3.24 -16.65 18.56
N VAL A 53 -2.12 -16.51 17.84
CA VAL A 53 -0.98 -15.68 18.28
C VAL A 53 -1.42 -14.23 18.45
N VAL A 54 -2.17 -13.70 17.50
CA VAL A 54 -2.74 -12.34 17.55
C VAL A 54 -3.64 -12.15 18.77
N SER A 55 -4.55 -13.10 19.02
CA SER A 55 -5.46 -13.04 20.17
C SER A 55 -4.70 -13.12 21.50
N ALA A 56 -3.68 -13.99 21.58
CA ALA A 56 -2.83 -14.16 22.75
C ALA A 56 -1.94 -12.94 23.03
N GLN A 57 -1.50 -12.22 21.99
CA GLN A 57 -0.67 -11.02 22.12
C GLN A 57 -1.46 -9.77 22.54
N GLY A 58 -2.77 -9.88 22.79
CA GLY A 58 -3.60 -8.73 23.20
C GLY A 58 -3.62 -7.63 22.13
N ILE A 59 -3.40 -8.02 20.87
CA ILE A 59 -3.43 -7.14 19.70
C ILE A 59 -4.89 -6.74 19.48
N GLN A 60 -5.36 -5.77 20.26
CA GLN A 60 -6.70 -5.20 20.13
C GLN A 60 -6.60 -3.68 20.14
N GLY A 61 -7.38 -3.04 19.27
CA GLY A 61 -7.61 -1.60 19.32
C GLY A 61 -7.45 -0.86 17.97
N PRO A 62 -8.21 0.23 17.77
CA PRO A 62 -8.26 1.00 16.53
C PRO A 62 -6.94 1.70 16.17
N LEU A 63 -6.11 2.07 17.16
CA LEU A 63 -4.81 2.74 16.96
C LEU A 63 -3.76 1.82 16.32
N ASN A 64 -3.68 0.56 16.77
CA ASN A 64 -2.76 -0.43 16.20
C ASN A 64 -3.19 -0.90 14.80
N LEU A 65 -4.50 -0.85 14.53
CA LEU A 65 -5.07 -1.10 13.21
C LEU A 65 -4.68 0.01 12.22
N ARG A 66 -4.82 1.28 12.61
CA ARG A 66 -4.42 2.43 11.78
C ARG A 66 -2.95 2.38 11.40
N ASN A 67 -2.06 2.11 12.36
CA ASN A 67 -0.63 1.97 12.08
C ASN A 67 -0.35 0.84 11.08
N SER A 68 -1.08 -0.29 11.19
CA SER A 68 -0.93 -1.43 10.29
C SER A 68 -1.42 -1.12 8.88
N PHE A 69 -2.56 -0.44 8.73
CA PHE A 69 -3.04 0.06 7.42
C PHE A 69 -2.07 1.05 6.80
N THR A 70 -1.52 1.97 7.60
CA THR A 70 -0.48 2.89 7.14
C THR A 70 0.74 2.13 6.64
N GLN A 71 1.22 1.09 7.34
CA GLN A 71 2.34 0.27 6.86
C GLN A 71 2.02 -0.48 5.56
N VAL A 72 0.83 -1.09 5.47
CA VAL A 72 0.40 -1.79 4.24
C VAL A 72 0.32 -0.82 3.07
N ASN A 73 -0.29 0.35 3.25
CA ASN A 73 -0.36 1.36 2.21
C ASN A 73 1.03 1.84 1.77
N ARG A 74 1.97 2.03 2.71
CA ARG A 74 3.37 2.39 2.39
C ARG A 74 4.04 1.31 1.56
N VAL A 75 3.95 0.04 1.97
CA VAL A 75 4.56 -1.09 1.24
C VAL A 75 3.93 -1.24 -0.14
N PHE A 76 2.60 -1.13 -0.24
CA PHE A 76 1.88 -1.18 -1.51
C PHE A 76 2.34 -0.06 -2.46
N LEU A 77 2.39 1.18 -2.01
CA LEU A 77 2.83 2.32 -2.82
C LEU A 77 4.30 2.19 -3.27
N LEU A 78 5.17 1.63 -2.43
CA LEU A 78 6.55 1.33 -2.79
C LEU A 78 6.62 0.26 -3.90
N ALA A 79 5.92 -0.86 -3.71
CA ALA A 79 5.90 -1.94 -4.68
C ALA A 79 5.32 -1.51 -6.04
N MET A 80 4.22 -0.74 -6.03
CA MET A 80 3.60 -0.25 -7.26
C MET A 80 4.49 0.77 -7.99
N TRP A 81 5.24 1.59 -7.25
CA TRP A 81 6.24 2.47 -7.86
C TRP A 81 7.37 1.67 -8.52
N ASP A 82 7.89 0.64 -7.85
CA ASP A 82 8.97 -0.18 -8.39
C ASP A 82 8.52 -0.95 -9.65
N MET A 83 7.25 -1.40 -9.69
CA MET A 83 6.64 -1.94 -10.90
C MET A 83 6.53 -0.89 -12.00
N LEU A 84 6.02 0.31 -11.69
CA LEU A 84 5.86 1.41 -12.64
C LEU A 84 7.18 1.77 -13.33
N ILE A 85 8.26 1.97 -12.57
CA ILE A 85 9.57 2.33 -13.14
C ILE A 85 10.19 1.21 -13.97
N GLY A 86 9.76 -0.04 -13.75
CA GLY A 86 10.17 -1.20 -14.55
C GLY A 86 9.45 -1.30 -15.90
N THR A 87 8.42 -0.49 -16.15
CA THR A 87 7.71 -0.49 -17.44
C THR A 87 8.49 0.30 -18.50
N GLN A 88 8.36 -0.09 -19.77
CA GLN A 88 8.91 0.67 -20.90
C GLN A 88 8.30 2.08 -20.99
N GLU A 89 7.03 2.18 -20.59
CA GLU A 89 6.25 3.41 -20.65
C GLU A 89 6.77 4.50 -19.71
N TYR A 90 7.44 4.12 -18.62
CA TYR A 90 7.89 5.05 -17.58
C TYR A 90 8.72 6.20 -18.14
N GLN A 91 9.63 5.94 -19.09
CA GLN A 91 10.49 6.98 -19.65
C GLN A 91 9.68 8.09 -20.34
N ARG A 92 8.55 7.73 -20.96
CA ARG A 92 7.67 8.69 -21.63
C ARG A 92 6.89 9.53 -20.62
N ILE A 93 6.44 8.93 -19.53
CA ILE A 93 5.54 9.57 -18.55
C ILE A 93 6.26 10.11 -17.32
N ALA A 94 7.59 9.93 -17.21
CA ALA A 94 8.36 10.28 -16.03
C ALA A 94 8.25 11.76 -15.64
N THR A 95 7.99 12.66 -16.57
CA THR A 95 7.82 14.09 -16.32
C THR A 95 6.39 14.52 -15.98
N GLU A 96 5.41 13.64 -16.16
CA GLU A 96 4.00 13.96 -15.96
C GLU A 96 3.69 14.30 -14.50
N SER A 97 2.79 15.27 -14.29
CA SER A 97 2.46 15.79 -12.95
C SER A 97 1.98 14.70 -12.00
N LEU A 98 1.14 13.78 -12.47
CA LEU A 98 0.65 12.64 -11.70
C LEU A 98 1.78 11.66 -11.31
N ILE A 99 2.73 11.44 -12.20
CA ILE A 99 3.85 10.53 -11.95
C ILE A 99 4.85 11.16 -10.97
N GLN A 100 5.09 12.46 -11.10
CA GLN A 100 5.86 13.22 -10.12
C GLN A 100 5.17 13.24 -8.75
N PHE A 101 3.85 13.41 -8.70
CA PHE A 101 3.07 13.26 -7.47
C PHE A 101 3.30 11.89 -6.83
N PHE A 102 3.11 10.80 -7.59
CA PHE A 102 3.31 9.45 -7.08
C PHE A 102 4.75 9.22 -6.59
N ARG A 103 5.75 9.74 -7.30
CA ARG A 103 7.15 9.70 -6.86
C ARG A 103 7.36 10.33 -5.47
N HIS A 104 6.76 11.49 -5.23
CA HIS A 104 6.89 12.20 -3.96
C HIS A 104 6.13 11.49 -2.82
N ILE A 105 4.95 10.93 -3.09
CA ILE A 105 4.25 10.04 -2.16
C ILE A 105 5.12 8.85 -1.78
N ARG A 106 5.65 8.14 -2.78
CA ARG A 106 6.54 6.99 -2.57
C ARG A 106 7.76 7.37 -1.73
N ASN A 107 8.40 8.50 -2.04
CA ASN A 107 9.57 8.96 -1.29
C ASN A 107 9.22 9.24 0.17
N GLY A 108 8.10 9.92 0.44
CA GLY A 108 7.69 10.13 1.82
C GLY A 108 7.34 8.81 2.53
N CYS A 109 6.67 7.87 1.86
CA CYS A 109 6.42 6.53 2.39
C CYS A 109 7.73 5.77 2.71
N ALA A 110 8.77 5.88 1.89
CA ALA A 110 10.08 5.28 2.14
C ALA A 110 10.81 5.93 3.33
N HIS A 111 10.68 7.24 3.49
CA HIS A 111 11.40 8.04 4.49
C HIS A 111 10.49 8.39 5.67
N THR A 112 10.34 7.44 6.59
CA THR A 112 9.60 7.59 7.86
C THR A 112 8.15 8.07 7.72
N ASN A 113 7.55 7.94 6.53
CA ASN A 113 6.18 8.37 6.24
C ASN A 113 5.97 9.90 6.31
N SER A 114 7.00 10.68 5.95
CA SER A 114 6.95 12.15 5.96
C SER A 114 7.53 12.75 4.69
N PHE A 115 7.02 13.91 4.26
CA PHE A 115 7.58 14.61 3.11
C PHE A 115 8.94 15.24 3.44
N ASN A 116 9.95 14.95 2.62
CA ASN A 116 11.26 15.59 2.68
C ASN A 116 11.48 16.50 1.46
N ILE A 117 10.85 17.68 1.47
CA ILE A 117 10.90 18.66 0.36
C ILE A 117 11.54 19.95 0.88
N THR A 118 12.83 20.15 0.65
CA THR A 118 13.58 21.30 1.19
C THR A 118 13.70 22.47 0.21
N SER A 119 13.29 22.28 -1.04
CA SER A 119 13.34 23.30 -2.09
C SER A 119 12.13 23.18 -3.02
N PRO A 120 11.79 24.24 -3.79
CA PRO A 120 10.73 24.19 -4.77
C PRO A 120 10.92 23.05 -5.77
N LEU A 121 9.81 22.38 -6.11
CA LEU A 121 9.84 21.27 -7.06
C LEU A 121 10.17 21.76 -8.47
N THR A 122 11.09 21.08 -9.14
CA THR A 122 11.45 21.39 -10.54
C THR A 122 10.39 20.94 -11.54
N LYS A 123 9.53 19.99 -11.15
CA LYS A 123 8.41 19.49 -11.94
C LYS A 123 7.13 19.58 -11.10
N PRO A 124 5.98 19.91 -11.72
CA PRO A 124 4.72 19.93 -11.00
C PRO A 124 4.40 18.53 -10.47
N ALA A 125 3.77 18.47 -9.30
CA ALA A 125 3.39 17.22 -8.64
C ALA A 125 1.98 17.38 -8.07
N SER A 126 0.98 17.07 -8.89
CA SER A 126 -0.43 17.21 -8.54
C SER A 126 -1.24 15.98 -8.94
N TRP A 127 -2.21 15.63 -8.10
CA TRP A 127 -3.21 14.59 -8.36
C TRP A 127 -4.54 15.02 -7.76
N ARG A 128 -5.57 15.10 -8.62
CA ARG A 128 -6.89 15.65 -8.28
C ARG A 128 -6.75 17.06 -7.66
N ASP A 129 -7.31 17.28 -6.49
CA ASP A 129 -7.26 18.52 -5.72
C ASP A 129 -6.01 18.64 -4.82
N LYS A 130 -5.13 17.62 -4.81
CA LYS A 130 -3.91 17.60 -3.99
C LYS A 130 -2.71 18.06 -4.82
N THR A 131 -1.94 19.01 -4.27
CA THR A 131 -0.68 19.48 -4.86
C THR A 131 0.44 19.41 -3.84
N ILE A 132 1.56 18.83 -4.22
CA ILE A 132 2.74 18.71 -3.37
C ILE A 132 3.61 19.95 -3.55
N THR A 133 3.92 20.62 -2.43
CA THR A 133 4.76 21.82 -2.39
C THR A 133 5.76 21.75 -1.26
N VAL A 134 6.71 22.70 -1.22
CA VAL A 134 7.67 22.83 -0.11
C VAL A 134 7.01 23.03 1.25
N ALA A 135 5.78 23.58 1.29
CA ALA A 135 5.04 23.77 2.53
C ALA A 135 4.65 22.46 3.23
N LEU A 136 4.70 21.33 2.53
CA LEU A 136 4.46 20.01 3.11
C LEU A 136 5.69 19.43 3.82
N HIS A 137 6.85 20.07 3.79
CA HIS A 137 8.06 19.55 4.44
C HIS A 137 7.81 19.14 5.91
N GLY A 138 8.21 17.93 6.28
CA GLY A 138 8.03 17.36 7.62
C GLY A 138 6.62 16.83 7.91
N SER A 139 5.63 17.15 7.08
CA SER A 139 4.26 16.64 7.28
C SER A 139 4.13 15.16 6.93
N THR A 140 3.21 14.46 7.60
CA THR A 140 2.94 13.04 7.40
C THR A 140 2.26 12.78 6.04
N VAL A 141 2.69 11.75 5.32
CA VAL A 141 2.05 11.36 4.05
C VAL A 141 0.71 10.67 4.32
N ILE A 142 0.71 9.55 5.04
CA ILE A 142 -0.50 8.83 5.44
C ILE A 142 -0.56 8.84 6.96
N PRO A 143 -1.65 9.24 7.61
CA PRO A 143 -2.99 9.44 7.06
C PRO A 143 -3.34 10.91 6.79
N ASP A 144 -2.41 11.84 7.03
CA ASP A 144 -2.74 13.26 7.10
C ASP A 144 -2.91 13.90 5.71
N PHE A 145 -1.98 13.62 4.77
CA PHE A 145 -2.07 14.14 3.41
C PHE A 145 -2.90 13.23 2.48
N LEU A 146 -2.70 11.92 2.57
CA LEU A 146 -3.46 10.87 1.92
C LEU A 146 -4.22 10.05 2.95
N ALA A 147 -5.53 9.89 2.75
CA ALA A 147 -6.33 8.95 3.51
C ALA A 147 -6.01 7.50 3.08
N ASP A 148 -6.39 6.51 3.90
CA ASP A 148 -6.01 5.11 3.65
C ASP A 148 -6.48 4.57 2.29
N GLY A 149 -7.64 5.02 1.79
CA GLY A 149 -8.16 4.62 0.47
C GLY A 149 -7.50 5.33 -0.72
N ASP A 150 -6.79 6.43 -0.49
CA ASP A 150 -6.17 7.22 -1.55
C ASP A 150 -5.02 6.46 -2.22
N ALA A 151 -4.35 5.54 -1.50
CA ALA A 151 -3.26 4.73 -2.04
C ALA A 151 -3.71 3.88 -3.24
N LEU A 152 -4.86 3.21 -3.11
CA LEU A 152 -5.44 2.42 -4.19
C LEU A 152 -5.93 3.31 -5.33
N LEU A 153 -6.60 4.42 -5.01
CA LEU A 153 -7.11 5.35 -6.01
C LEU A 153 -5.99 5.98 -6.85
N LEU A 154 -4.87 6.33 -6.22
CA LEU A 154 -3.70 6.88 -6.90
C LEU A 154 -3.15 5.89 -7.93
N VAL A 155 -2.94 4.64 -7.52
CA VAL A 155 -2.41 3.60 -8.42
C VAL A 155 -3.38 3.29 -9.55
N ARG A 156 -4.69 3.21 -9.25
CA ARG A 156 -5.73 3.01 -10.26
C ARG A 156 -5.78 4.16 -11.28
N ASP A 157 -5.67 5.41 -10.83
CA ASP A 157 -5.69 6.57 -11.73
C ASP A 157 -4.41 6.65 -12.59
N VAL A 158 -3.27 6.18 -12.08
CA VAL A 158 -2.03 6.00 -12.88
C VAL A 158 -2.23 4.92 -13.95
N ASP A 159 -2.76 3.75 -13.57
CA ASP A 159 -3.04 2.65 -14.49
C ASP A 159 -4.01 3.07 -15.59
N ALA A 160 -5.15 3.64 -15.20
CA ALA A 160 -6.20 4.10 -16.11
C ALA A 160 -5.72 5.17 -17.10
N ARG A 161 -4.75 6.01 -16.72
CA ARG A 161 -4.27 7.11 -17.56
C ARG A 161 -3.18 6.70 -18.55
N TYR A 162 -2.38 5.68 -18.23
CA TYR A 162 -1.17 5.38 -18.99
C TYR A 162 -1.07 3.94 -19.50
N PHE A 163 -1.87 3.01 -18.99
CA PHE A 163 -1.72 1.57 -19.27
C PHE A 163 -3.03 0.89 -19.71
N SER A 164 -4.18 1.40 -19.26
CA SER A 164 -5.48 0.93 -19.73
C SER A 164 -5.98 1.81 -20.90
N PRO A 165 -6.37 1.22 -22.04
CA PRO A 165 -6.94 1.95 -23.19
C PRO A 165 -8.37 2.46 -22.94
#